data_AF-A0A7J6FYT0-F1
#
_entry.id   AF-A0A7J6FYT0-F1
#
_cell.length_a   1.000
_cell.length_b   1.000
_cell.length_c   1.000
_cell.angle_alpha   90.00
_cell.angle_beta   90.00
_cell.angle_gamma   90.00
#
_symmetry.space_group_name_H-M   'P 1'
#
loop_
_entity.id
_entity.type
_entity.pdbx_description
1 polymer ?
#
loop_
_entity_poly.entity_id
_entity_poly.type
_entity_poly.pdbx_seq_one_letter_code
_entity_poly.pdbx_strand_id
1 'polypeptide(L)'
;MDSVVPTLPPPSNLSSYIVSFLNDNLHTRETLTLAPNLVSQLQSNCSDLDQSIIDLNRSLGATLVAYASFSDQIHGLLSDINGQLIDLGSFTRSHGYVEPDGESGEGKGRTEKILGEELPALAKEVARVETVRLYAGEFLF
;
A
#
# COMPACT_ATOMS: atom_id res chain seq x y z
N MET A 1 2.44 -0.61 66.34
CA MET A 1 2.62 -0.41 64.90
C MET A 1 4.00 -0.90 64.57
N ASP A 2 4.08 -2.16 64.15
CA ASP A 2 5.34 -2.82 63.86
C ASP A 2 5.94 -2.20 62.60
N SER A 3 6.98 -1.38 62.81
CA SER A 3 7.78 -0.83 61.73
C SER A 3 8.58 -1.98 61.13
N VAL A 4 8.00 -2.64 60.12
CA VAL A 4 8.71 -3.61 59.29
C VAL A 4 9.76 -2.82 58.53
N VAL A 5 10.96 -2.73 59.09
CA VAL A 5 12.13 -2.23 58.36
C VAL A 5 12.31 -3.18 57.18
N PRO A 6 12.14 -2.72 55.93
CA PRO A 6 12.35 -3.58 54.77
C PRO A 6 13.82 -3.99 54.79
N THR A 7 14.09 -5.28 55.02
CA THR A 7 15.45 -5.79 54.98
C THR A 7 15.98 -5.57 53.58
N LEU A 8 17.08 -4.83 53.45
CA LEU A 8 17.75 -4.61 52.18
C LEU A 8 18.01 -5.97 51.51
N PRO A 9 17.75 -6.10 50.19
CA PRO A 9 17.98 -7.34 49.48
C PRO A 9 19.45 -7.75 49.60
N PRO A 10 19.75 -9.07 49.60
CA PRO A 10 21.13 -9.54 49.63
C PRO A 10 21.93 -8.89 48.49
N PRO A 11 23.16 -8.42 48.74
CA PRO A 11 23.98 -7.77 47.71
C PRO A 11 24.31 -8.73 46.55
N SER A 12 24.25 -10.04 46.78
CA SER A 12 24.35 -11.10 45.78
C SER A 12 23.22 -11.08 44.74
N ASN A 13 22.08 -10.44 45.02
CA ASN A 13 20.97 -10.27 44.09
C ASN A 13 21.06 -8.96 43.30
N LEU A 14 22.04 -8.10 43.60
CA LEU A 14 22.22 -6.83 42.92
C LEU A 14 23.25 -6.99 41.80
N SER A 15 22.91 -6.48 40.62
CA SER A 15 23.87 -6.37 39.52
C SER A 15 25.03 -5.46 39.93
N SER A 16 26.25 -5.75 39.47
CA SER A 16 27.46 -4.94 39.74
C SER A 16 27.26 -3.46 39.43
N TYR A 17 26.42 -3.14 38.44
CA TYR A 17 26.04 -1.78 38.11
C TYR A 17 25.27 -1.08 39.24
N ILE A 18 24.30 -1.77 39.83
CA ILE A 18 23.49 -1.24 40.93
C ILE A 18 24.36 -1.03 42.17
N VAL A 19 25.29 -1.94 42.43
CA VAL A 19 26.24 -1.83 43.54
C VAL A 19 27.18 -0.63 43.36
N SER A 20 27.73 -0.43 42.16
CA SER A 20 28.52 0.77 41.84
C SER A 20 27.69 2.03 42.01
N PHE A 21 26.49 2.08 41.44
CA PHE A 21 25.61 3.25 41.52
C PHE A 21 25.26 3.62 42.97
N LEU A 22 24.92 2.63 43.80
CA LEU A 22 24.64 2.84 45.22
C LEU A 22 25.90 3.29 45.95
N ASN A 23 27.06 2.68 45.66
CA ASN A 23 28.31 3.09 46.26
C ASN A 23 28.66 4.54 45.87
N ASP A 24 28.50 4.95 44.62
CA ASP A 24 28.82 6.30 44.16
C ASP A 24 27.90 7.37 44.76
N ASN A 25 26.64 7.02 45.05
CA ASN A 25 25.63 7.97 45.54
C ASN A 25 25.37 7.92 47.05
N LEU A 26 25.83 6.88 47.77
CA LEU A 26 25.55 6.68 49.21
C LEU A 26 26.82 6.35 50.03
N HIS A 27 28.02 6.60 49.49
CA HIS A 27 29.28 6.27 50.17
C HIS A 27 29.51 7.07 51.47
N THR A 28 29.06 8.32 51.49
CA THR A 28 29.45 9.31 52.50
C THR A 28 28.24 9.83 53.29
N ARG A 29 28.48 10.34 54.50
CA ARG A 29 27.40 10.80 55.38
C ARG A 29 26.65 11.99 54.81
N GLU A 30 27.32 12.80 54.00
CA GLU A 30 26.75 13.95 53.28
C GLU A 30 25.93 13.52 52.05
N THR A 31 26.24 12.39 51.43
CA THR A 31 25.47 11.87 50.29
C THR A 31 24.25 11.07 50.74
N LEU A 32 24.32 10.44 51.92
CA LEU A 32 23.17 9.83 52.60
C LEU A 32 22.05 10.84 52.92
N THR A 33 22.37 12.11 53.21
CA THR A 33 21.33 13.14 53.43
C THR A 33 20.65 13.56 52.13
N LEU A 34 21.28 13.32 50.97
CA LEU A 34 20.72 13.55 49.64
C LEU A 34 19.96 12.33 49.10
N ALA A 35 20.02 11.18 49.76
CA ALA A 35 19.30 9.97 49.37
C ALA A 35 17.79 10.19 49.11
N PRO A 36 17.04 10.98 49.92
CA PRO A 36 15.63 11.26 49.64
C PRO A 36 15.44 12.04 48.33
N ASN A 37 16.37 12.93 47.99
CA ASN A 37 16.35 13.68 46.73
C ASN A 37 16.60 12.73 45.54
N LEU A 38 17.58 11.83 45.65
CA LEU A 38 17.85 10.81 44.64
C LEU A 38 16.63 9.91 44.39
N VAL A 39 15.95 9.48 45.47
CA VAL A 39 14.71 8.69 45.36
C VAL A 39 13.62 9.50 44.64
N SER A 40 13.45 10.78 44.96
CA SER A 40 12.46 11.63 44.28
C SER A 40 12.77 11.82 42.79
N GLN A 41 14.06 11.94 42.42
CA GLN A 41 14.48 12.03 41.02
C GLN A 41 14.25 10.71 40.27
N LEU A 42 14.61 9.57 40.88
CA LEU A 42 14.35 8.25 40.30
C LEU A 42 12.85 8.02 40.10
N GLN A 43 12.03 8.40 41.07
CA GLN A 43 10.57 8.31 40.95
C GLN A 43 10.04 9.21 39.83
N SER A 44 10.53 10.45 39.70
CA SER A 44 10.19 11.34 38.58
C SER A 44 10.57 10.70 37.26
N ASN A 45 11.82 10.24 37.13
CA ASN A 45 12.32 9.62 35.90
C ASN A 45 11.53 8.36 35.53
N CYS A 46 11.14 7.54 36.52
CA CYS A 46 10.29 6.38 36.29
C CYS A 46 8.89 6.80 35.82
N SER A 47 8.30 7.84 36.43
CA SER A 47 7.00 8.38 36.02
C SER A 47 7.06 8.97 34.60
N ASP A 48 8.12 9.71 34.27
CA ASP A 48 8.33 10.31 32.95
C ASP A 48 8.54 9.23 31.88
N LEU A 49 9.29 8.17 32.22
CA LEU A 49 9.47 7.02 31.34
C LEU A 49 8.16 6.27 31.12
N ASP A 50 7.36 6.08 32.17
CA ASP A 50 6.06 5.42 32.07
C ASP A 50 5.10 6.22 31.18
N GLN A 51 5.05 7.55 31.34
CA GLN A 51 4.32 8.44 30.43
C GLN A 51 4.82 8.34 28.99
N SER A 52 6.14 8.33 28.78
CA SER A 52 6.72 8.19 27.45
C SER A 52 6.34 6.86 26.79
N ILE A 53 6.30 5.77 27.54
CA ILE A 53 5.86 4.46 27.06
C ILE A 53 4.38 4.49 26.65
N ILE A 54 3.52 5.10 27.48
CA ILE A 54 2.09 5.26 27.19
C ILE A 54 1.90 6.08 25.90
N ASP A 55 2.58 7.20 25.78
CA ASP A 55 2.50 8.08 24.62
C ASP A 55 3.00 7.39 23.34
N LEU A 56 4.11 6.65 23.44
CA LEU A 56 4.64 5.89 22.31
C LEU A 56 3.65 4.80 21.86
N ASN A 57 3.07 4.07 22.81
CA ASN A 57 2.08 3.03 22.51
C ASN A 57 0.82 3.65 21.85
N ARG A 58 0.36 4.79 22.35
CA ARG A 58 -0.75 5.54 21.74
C ARG A 58 -0.43 5.99 20.31
N SER A 59 0.78 6.53 20.09
CA SER A 59 1.24 6.96 18.77
C SER A 59 1.35 5.80 17.79
N LEU A 60 1.87 4.65 18.24
CA LEU A 60 1.94 3.43 17.46
C LEU A 60 0.55 2.94 17.07
N GLY A 61 -0.38 2.91 18.03
CA GLY A 61 -1.78 2.55 17.79
C GLY A 61 -2.45 3.46 16.76
N ALA A 62 -2.26 4.78 16.88
CA ALA A 62 -2.80 5.74 15.92
C ALA A 62 -2.23 5.53 14.51
N THR A 63 -0.92 5.28 14.41
CA THR A 63 -0.24 5.00 13.13
C THR A 63 -0.73 3.70 12.51
N LEU A 64 -0.96 2.66 13.31
CA LEU A 64 -1.48 1.38 12.83
C LEU A 64 -2.92 1.51 12.30
N VAL A 65 -3.77 2.29 12.98
CA VAL A 65 -5.14 2.58 12.51
C VAL A 65 -5.13 3.40 11.21
N ALA A 66 -4.23 4.38 11.10
CA ALA A 66 -4.06 5.15 9.87
C ALA A 66 -3.58 4.26 8.72
N TYR A 67 -2.64 3.35 8.98
CA TYR A 67 -2.17 2.38 7.99
C TYR A 67 -3.26 1.41 7.55
N ALA A 68 -4.06 0.87 8.49
CA ALA A 68 -5.20 0.01 8.16
C ALA A 68 -6.21 0.75 7.26
N SER A 69 -6.56 1.99 7.61
CA SER A 69 -7.46 2.83 6.81
C SER A 69 -6.92 3.09 5.40
N PHE A 70 -5.62 3.35 5.29
CA PHE A 70 -4.95 3.54 4.00
C PHE A 70 -4.94 2.24 3.17
N SER A 71 -4.71 1.09 3.81
CA SER A 71 -4.75 -0.21 3.13
C SER A 71 -6.16 -0.54 2.63
N ASP A 72 -7.19 -0.24 3.42
CA ASP A 72 -8.59 -0.44 3.01
C ASP A 72 -8.93 0.45 1.81
N GLN A 73 -8.44 1.70 1.80
CA GLN A 73 -8.59 2.60 0.66
C GLN A 73 -7.91 2.05 -0.61
N ILE A 74 -6.70 1.52 -0.51
CA ILE A 74 -6.01 0.88 -1.64
C ILE A 74 -6.80 -0.33 -2.13
N HIS A 75 -7.31 -1.16 -1.21
CA HIS A 75 -8.11 -2.32 -1.58
C HIS A 75 -9.37 -1.92 -2.34
N GLY A 76 -10.05 -0.85 -1.91
CA GLY A 76 -11.18 -0.26 -2.64
C GLY A 76 -10.80 0.16 -4.06
N LEU A 77 -9.73 0.93 -4.22
CA LEU A 77 -9.24 1.37 -5.53
C LEU A 77 -8.87 0.21 -6.45
N LEU A 78 -8.22 -0.83 -5.92
CA LEU A 78 -7.89 -2.04 -6.69
C LEU A 78 -9.14 -2.79 -7.13
N SER A 79 -10.15 -2.89 -6.25
CA SER A 79 -11.44 -3.49 -6.59
C SER A 79 -12.15 -2.72 -7.70
N ASP A 80 -12.12 -1.38 -7.65
CA ASP A 80 -12.73 -0.53 -8.67
C ASP A 80 -12.05 -0.69 -10.03
N ILE A 81 -10.71 -0.70 -10.05
CA ILE A 81 -9.92 -0.96 -11.28
C ILE A 81 -10.24 -2.35 -11.84
N ASN A 82 -10.33 -3.36 -10.99
CA ASN A 82 -10.67 -4.71 -11.41
C ASN A 82 -12.09 -4.77 -12.01
N GLY A 83 -13.05 -4.07 -11.42
CA GLY A 83 -14.39 -3.91 -11.98
C GLY A 83 -14.38 -3.27 -13.37
N GLN A 84 -13.68 -2.14 -13.53
CA GLN A 84 -13.53 -1.48 -14.82
C GLN A 84 -12.86 -2.37 -15.87
N LEU A 85 -11.86 -3.17 -15.49
CA LEU A 85 -11.19 -4.09 -16.39
C LEU A 85 -12.11 -5.24 -16.82
N ILE A 86 -12.93 -5.77 -15.91
CA ILE A 86 -13.96 -6.77 -16.22
C ILE A 86 -15.01 -6.18 -17.17
N ASP A 87 -15.46 -4.95 -16.92
CA ASP A 87 -16.39 -4.25 -17.80
C ASP A 87 -15.79 -4.06 -19.19
N LEU A 88 -14.55 -3.57 -19.29
CA LEU A 88 -13.85 -3.40 -20.56
C LEU A 88 -13.62 -4.73 -21.28
N GLY A 89 -13.30 -5.79 -20.53
CA GLY A 89 -13.21 -7.17 -21.03
C GLY A 89 -14.54 -7.67 -21.56
N SER A 90 -15.65 -7.29 -20.93
CA SER A 90 -17.00 -7.64 -21.38
C SER A 90 -17.39 -6.87 -22.64
N PHE A 91 -17.04 -5.57 -22.73
CA PHE A 91 -17.23 -4.76 -23.95
C PHE A 91 -16.43 -5.30 -25.14
N THR A 92 -15.16 -5.66 -24.94
CA THR A 92 -14.33 -6.24 -26.00
C THR A 92 -14.79 -7.64 -26.40
N ARG A 93 -15.29 -8.43 -25.45
CA ARG A 93 -15.90 -9.75 -25.69
C ARG A 93 -17.23 -9.64 -26.44
N SER A 94 -18.12 -8.72 -26.08
CA SER A 94 -19.37 -8.50 -26.81
C SER A 94 -19.14 -8.02 -28.23
N HIS A 95 -17.99 -7.37 -28.50
CA HIS A 95 -17.61 -6.94 -29.84
C HIS A 95 -16.85 -8.02 -30.64
N GLY A 96 -16.31 -9.03 -29.95
CA GLY A 96 -15.41 -10.05 -30.51
C GLY A 96 -16.01 -11.45 -30.71
N TYR A 97 -17.19 -11.75 -30.17
CA TYR A 97 -17.87 -13.02 -30.43
C TYR A 97 -18.81 -12.91 -31.63
N VAL A 98 -18.21 -12.93 -32.82
CA VAL A 98 -18.86 -13.47 -34.01
C VAL A 98 -18.43 -14.93 -34.11
N GLU A 99 -19.07 -15.81 -33.33
CA GLU A 99 -19.13 -17.22 -33.74
C GLU A 99 -20.11 -17.31 -34.94
N PRO A 100 -19.78 -18.12 -35.96
CA PRO A 100 -20.65 -18.36 -37.08
C PRO A 100 -21.50 -19.59 -36.78
N ASP A 101 -22.52 -19.48 -35.93
CA ASP A 101 -23.61 -20.45 -36.00
C ASP A 101 -24.92 -19.86 -35.50
N GLY A 102 -25.96 -20.02 -36.32
CA GLY A 102 -27.34 -19.73 -35.94
C GLY A 102 -27.79 -18.27 -36.06
N GLU A 103 -28.17 -17.89 -37.28
CA GLU A 103 -29.43 -17.20 -37.60
C GLU A 103 -29.84 -15.95 -36.78
N SER A 104 -29.88 -14.82 -37.52
CA SER A 104 -30.73 -13.62 -37.30
C SER A 104 -30.10 -12.36 -36.69
N GLY A 105 -30.20 -11.24 -37.43
CA GLY A 105 -30.27 -9.89 -36.85
C GLY A 105 -29.35 -8.80 -37.44
N GLU A 106 -29.58 -8.40 -38.70
CA GLU A 106 -29.31 -7.11 -39.40
C GLU A 106 -27.97 -6.33 -39.27
N GLY A 107 -27.16 -6.47 -38.22
CA GLY A 107 -25.88 -5.74 -38.04
C GLY A 107 -24.68 -6.47 -38.64
N LYS A 108 -24.65 -7.80 -38.51
CA LYS A 108 -23.58 -8.68 -39.04
C LYS A 108 -23.52 -8.69 -40.57
N GLY A 109 -24.67 -8.53 -41.23
CA GLY A 109 -24.73 -8.44 -42.69
C GLY A 109 -24.07 -7.18 -43.24
N ARG A 110 -24.02 -6.07 -42.49
CA ARG A 110 -23.33 -4.84 -42.94
C ARG A 110 -21.82 -4.96 -42.86
N THR A 111 -21.29 -5.50 -41.76
CA THR A 111 -19.84 -5.70 -41.61
C THR A 111 -19.31 -6.78 -42.53
N GLU A 112 -20.05 -7.89 -42.71
CA GLU A 112 -19.70 -8.95 -43.66
C GLU A 112 -19.78 -8.47 -45.12
N LYS A 113 -20.76 -7.63 -45.46
CA LYS A 113 -20.83 -6.98 -46.78
C LYS A 113 -19.68 -6.01 -47.03
N ILE A 114 -19.30 -5.20 -46.04
CA ILE A 114 -18.16 -4.28 -46.17
C ILE A 114 -16.84 -5.05 -46.30
N LEU A 115 -16.63 -6.09 -45.48
CA LEU A 115 -15.38 -6.84 -45.47
C LEU A 115 -15.25 -7.80 -46.66
N GLY A 116 -16.35 -8.44 -47.05
CA GLY A 116 -16.38 -9.48 -48.07
C GLY A 116 -16.68 -8.99 -49.48
N GLU A 117 -17.45 -7.90 -49.64
CA GLU A 117 -17.87 -7.41 -50.97
C GLU A 117 -17.28 -6.03 -51.28
N GLU A 118 -17.41 -5.06 -50.38
CA GLU A 118 -17.04 -3.67 -50.69
C GLU A 118 -15.52 -3.41 -50.66
N LEU A 119 -14.78 -3.96 -49.69
CA LEU A 119 -13.32 -3.84 -49.64
C LEU A 119 -12.63 -4.49 -50.85
N PRO A 120 -13.00 -5.71 -51.28
CA PRO A 120 -12.44 -6.31 -52.50
C PRO A 120 -12.85 -5.58 -53.78
N ALA A 121 -14.08 -5.09 -53.87
CA ALA A 121 -14.52 -4.28 -55.01
C ALA A 121 -13.74 -2.95 -55.09
N LEU A 122 -13.50 -2.31 -53.96
CA LEU A 122 -12.67 -1.10 -53.88
C LEU A 122 -11.22 -1.38 -54.25
N ALA A 123 -10.63 -2.48 -53.77
CA ALA A 123 -9.27 -2.89 -54.15
C ALA A 123 -9.16 -3.13 -55.66
N LYS A 124 -10.17 -3.76 -56.27
CA LYS A 124 -10.23 -3.96 -57.73
C LYS A 124 -10.32 -2.63 -58.47
N GLU A 125 -11.12 -1.69 -58.00
CA GLU A 125 -11.26 -0.39 -58.64
C GLU A 125 -9.99 0.48 -58.47
N VAL A 126 -9.33 0.42 -57.30
CA VAL A 126 -8.03 1.08 -57.07
C VAL A 126 -6.96 0.51 -58.01
N ALA A 127 -6.89 -0.81 -58.17
CA ALA A 127 -5.97 -1.44 -59.12
C ALA A 127 -6.26 -1.02 -60.57
N ARG A 128 -7.54 -0.89 -60.94
CA ARG A 128 -7.95 -0.39 -62.26
C ARG A 128 -7.54 1.07 -62.45
N VAL A 129 -7.76 1.93 -61.46
CA VAL A 129 -7.35 3.35 -61.49
C VAL A 129 -5.84 3.49 -61.54
N GLU A 130 -5.09 2.67 -60.81
CA GLU A 130 -3.63 2.65 -60.86
C GLU A 130 -3.12 2.17 -62.21
N THR A 131 -3.77 1.19 -62.84
CA THR A 131 -3.47 0.77 -64.21
C THR A 131 -3.74 1.89 -65.22
N VAL A 132 -4.87 2.60 -65.10
CA VAL A 132 -5.17 3.76 -65.96
C VAL A 132 -4.15 4.87 -65.74
N ARG A 133 -3.71 5.10 -64.51
CA ARG A 133 -2.65 6.06 -64.18
C ARG A 133 -1.29 5.66 -64.74
N LEU A 134 -0.97 4.36 -64.74
CA LEU A 134 0.25 3.84 -65.37
C LEU A 134 0.20 4.08 -66.88
N TYR A 135 -0.92 3.76 -67.54
CA TYR A 135 -1.12 4.04 -68.97
C TYR A 135 -1.14 5.54 -69.30
N ALA A 136 -1.72 6.38 -68.44
CA ALA A 136 -1.74 7.84 -68.63
C ALA A 136 -0.41 8.51 -68.26
N GLY A 137 0.37 7.91 -67.35
CA GLY A 137 1.72 8.34 -66.97
C GLY A 137 2.79 7.87 -67.95
N GLU A 138 2.60 6.74 -68.63
CA GLU A 138 3.40 6.33 -69.80
C GLU A 138 3.17 7.23 -71.03
N PHE A 139 2.10 8.03 -71.05
CA PHE A 139 1.81 8.99 -72.11
C PHE A 139 2.29 10.43 -71.82
N LEU A 140 2.97 10.67 -70.70
CA LEU A 140 3.56 11.96 -70.33
C LEU A 140 5.04 11.87 -69.94
N PHE A 141 5.83 11.19 -70.79
CA PHE A 141 7.26 11.46 -70.97
C PHE A 141 7.58 11.51 -72.47
#